data_AF-A0A0C2D6T7-F1
#
_entry.id   AF-A0A0C2D6T7-F1
#
_cell.length_a   1.000
_cell.length_b   1.000
_cell.length_c   1.000
_cell.angle_alpha   90.00
_cell.angle_beta   90.00
_cell.angle_gamma   90.00
#
_symmetry.space_group_name_H-M   'P 1'
#
loop_
_entity.id
_entity.type
_entity.pdbx_description
1 polymer ?
#
loop_
_entity_poly.entity_id
_entity_poly.type
_entity_poly.pdbx_seq_one_letter_code
_entity_poly.pdbx_strand_id
1 'polypeptide(L)' 'MAILAACGITTNPPDAPDEIEPPDDEQVEQHFCCSSVDLKNMTGENCVAINKEQINTCLSVLYCGNTWGKDNGTIACHD' A
#
# COMPACT_ATOMS: atom_id res chain seq x y z
N MET A 1 -21.86 -45.21 -42.12
CA MET A 1 -20.80 -46.15 -41.70
C MET A 1 -19.70 -45.32 -41.07
N ALA A 2 -19.44 -45.59 -39.80
CA ALA A 2 -18.57 -44.84 -38.91
C ALA A 2 -17.12 -45.34 -38.99
N ILE A 3 -16.16 -44.42 -38.87
CA ILE A 3 -14.77 -44.73 -38.55
C ILE A 3 -14.55 -44.24 -37.12
N LEU A 4 -14.13 -45.17 -36.26
CA LEU A 4 -13.71 -44.95 -34.89
C LEU A 4 -12.35 -44.23 -34.88
N ALA A 5 -12.22 -43.17 -34.09
CA ALA A 5 -10.92 -42.63 -33.71
C ALA A 5 -10.88 -42.49 -32.18
N ALA A 6 -9.92 -43.20 -31.59
CA ALA A 6 -9.61 -43.18 -30.17
C ALA A 6 -9.15 -41.80 -29.71
N CYS A 7 -9.60 -41.38 -28.53
CA CYS A 7 -8.90 -40.43 -27.65
C CYS A 7 -9.20 -40.87 -26.22
N GLY A 8 -8.39 -41.79 -25.70
CA GLY A 8 -8.24 -41.91 -24.26
C GLY A 8 -7.33 -40.77 -23.80
N ILE A 9 -7.83 -39.88 -22.96
CA ILE A 9 -7.00 -39.00 -22.14
C ILE A 9 -7.75 -38.80 -20.83
N THR A 10 -7.07 -39.14 -19.73
CA THR A 10 -7.52 -38.87 -18.37
C THR A 10 -7.64 -37.35 -18.20
N THR A 11 -8.72 -36.88 -17.60
CA THR A 11 -8.79 -35.50 -17.12
C THR A 11 -9.27 -35.56 -15.68
N ASN A 12 -8.31 -35.68 -14.75
CA ASN A 12 -8.51 -35.00 -13.48
C ASN A 12 -8.86 -33.55 -13.84
N PRO A 13 -9.96 -32.97 -13.32
CA PRO A 13 -10.21 -31.56 -13.52
C PRO A 13 -8.96 -30.80 -13.03
N PRO A 14 -8.50 -29.76 -13.75
CA PRO A 14 -7.41 -28.95 -13.24
C PRO A 14 -7.82 -28.44 -11.86
N ASP A 15 -6.94 -28.63 -10.87
CA ASP A 15 -7.04 -27.92 -9.60
C ASP A 15 -7.32 -26.45 -9.93
N ALA A 16 -8.37 -25.90 -9.33
CA ALA A 16 -8.74 -24.51 -9.54
C ALA A 16 -7.49 -23.65 -9.32
N PRO A 17 -7.28 -22.58 -10.12
CA PRO A 17 -6.14 -21.71 -9.89
C PRO A 17 -6.17 -21.27 -8.43
N ASP A 18 -5.04 -21.42 -7.73
CA ASP A 18 -4.86 -20.92 -6.36
C ASP A 18 -5.52 -19.54 -6.31
N GLU A 19 -6.52 -19.37 -5.43
CA GLU A 19 -7.07 -18.05 -5.13
C GLU A 19 -5.92 -17.24 -4.58
N ILE A 20 -5.29 -16.43 -5.44
CA ILE A 20 -4.35 -15.41 -5.03
C ILE A 20 -5.20 -14.44 -4.23
N GLU A 21 -5.12 -14.55 -2.91
CA GLU A 21 -5.65 -13.53 -2.01
C GLU A 21 -5.11 -12.18 -2.51
N PRO A 22 -5.98 -11.21 -2.85
CA PRO A 22 -5.48 -9.88 -3.14
C PRO A 22 -4.67 -9.45 -1.91
N PRO A 23 -3.49 -8.82 -2.10
CA PRO A 23 -2.78 -8.26 -0.95
C PRO A 23 -3.79 -7.40 -0.21
N ASP A 24 -3.91 -7.60 1.11
CA ASP A 24 -4.64 -6.66 1.95
C ASP A 24 -4.18 -5.26 1.52
N ASP A 25 -5.11 -4.39 1.12
CA ASP A 25 -4.81 -2.98 0.88
C ASP A 25 -4.40 -2.42 2.25
N GLU A 26 -3.13 -2.64 2.62
CA GLU A 26 -2.50 -2.13 3.82
C GLU A 26 -2.73 -0.62 3.74
N GLN A 27 -3.61 -0.11 4.59
CA GLN A 27 -3.80 1.31 4.78
C GLN A 27 -2.40 1.89 4.97
N VAL A 28 -1.90 2.62 3.96
CA VAL A 28 -0.48 2.97 3.89
C VAL A 28 -0.24 4.06 4.92
N GLU A 29 -0.05 3.62 6.17
CA GLU A 29 0.41 4.42 7.29
C GLU A 29 1.70 5.12 6.86
N GLN A 30 1.59 6.43 6.58
CA GLN A 30 2.71 7.18 6.04
C GLN A 30 3.32 8.08 7.12
N HIS A 31 4.62 7.92 7.30
CA HIS A 31 5.42 8.76 8.16
C HIS A 31 6.18 9.79 7.34
N PHE A 32 6.25 11.01 7.85
CA PHE A 32 6.95 12.12 7.23
C PHE A 32 7.93 12.74 8.20
N CYS A 33 9.17 12.91 7.77
CA CYS A 33 10.16 13.71 8.45
C CYS A 33 10.01 15.16 8.00
N CYS A 34 9.67 16.07 8.90
CA CYS A 34 9.37 17.46 8.57
C CYS A 34 10.31 18.41 9.30
N SER A 35 10.47 19.63 8.77
CA SER A 35 11.19 20.68 9.50
C SER A 35 10.34 21.24 10.64
N SER A 36 9.03 21.34 10.42
CA SER A 36 8.02 21.76 11.39
C SER A 36 6.78 20.88 11.25
N VAL A 37 6.09 20.64 12.36
CA VAL A 37 4.82 19.88 12.40
C VAL A 37 3.83 20.65 13.25
N ASP A 38 2.63 20.82 12.73
CA ASP A 38 1.46 21.32 13.46
C ASP A 38 0.47 20.18 13.68
N LEU A 39 0.54 19.59 14.87
CA LEU A 39 -0.33 18.48 15.27
C LEU A 39 -1.79 18.90 15.46
N LYS A 40 -2.08 20.20 15.58
CA LYS A 40 -3.47 20.67 15.71
C LYS A 40 -4.18 20.66 14.37
N ASN A 41 -3.47 21.02 13.30
CA ASN A 41 -3.99 21.03 11.94
C ASN A 41 -3.58 19.80 11.12
N MET A 42 -2.84 18.86 11.73
CA MET A 42 -2.29 17.67 11.08
C MET A 42 -1.49 17.98 9.81
N THR A 43 -0.67 19.04 9.88
CA THR A 43 0.16 19.50 8.76
C THR A 43 1.64 19.53 9.13
N GLY A 44 2.50 19.56 8.13
CA GLY A 44 3.94 19.72 8.32
C GLY A 44 4.61 20.36 7.11
N GLU A 45 5.66 21.14 7.34
CA GLU A 45 6.37 21.85 6.26
C GLU A 45 7.71 21.19 5.96
N ASN A 46 8.11 21.27 4.68
CA ASN A 46 9.37 20.72 4.18
C ASN A 46 9.53 19.24 4.54
N CYS A 47 8.46 18.48 4.36
CA CYS A 47 8.41 17.08 4.71
C CYS A 47 8.95 16.16 3.61
N VAL A 48 9.60 15.09 4.04
CA VAL A 48 9.99 13.95 3.21
C VAL A 48 9.38 12.68 3.77
N ALA A 49 8.87 11.80 2.90
CA ALA A 49 8.37 10.49 3.30
C ALA A 49 9.52 9.63 3.83
N ILE A 50 9.27 8.92 4.93
CA ILE A 50 10.23 8.02 5.57
C ILE A 50 9.57 6.70 5.93
N ASN A 51 10.38 5.65 6.05
CA ASN A 51 9.94 4.37 6.61
C ASN A 51 10.02 4.37 8.13
N LYS A 52 9.34 3.42 8.78
CA LYS A 52 9.28 3.30 10.25
C LYS A 52 10.65 3.18 10.91
N GLU A 53 11.61 2.55 10.25
CA GLU A 53 12.97 2.37 10.75
C GLU A 53 13.73 3.70 10.89
N GLN A 54 13.29 4.73 10.16
CA GLN A 54 13.94 6.04 10.10
C GLN A 54 13.29 7.09 11.01
N ILE A 55 12.18 6.78 11.68
CA ILE A 55 11.44 7.70 12.57
C ILE A 55 12.38 8.30 13.63
N ASN A 56 13.21 7.48 14.26
CA ASN A 56 14.12 7.91 15.33
C ASN A 56 15.26 8.82 14.85
N THR A 57 15.45 8.97 13.53
CA THR A 57 16.46 9.87 12.95
C THR A 57 15.94 11.28 12.70
N CYS A 58 14.62 11.48 12.84
CA CYS A 58 13.95 12.73 12.54
C CYS A 58 13.64 13.53 13.78
N LEU A 59 13.83 14.85 13.68
CA LEU A 59 13.55 15.78 14.77
C LEU A 59 12.04 15.95 14.98
N SER A 60 11.29 16.04 13.90
CA SER A 60 9.84 16.22 13.90
C SER A 60 9.22 15.25 12.89
N VAL A 61 8.25 14.46 13.35
CA VAL A 61 7.57 13.45 12.53
C VAL A 61 6.08 13.75 12.48
N LEU A 62 5.53 13.77 11.27
CA LEU A 62 4.09 13.79 11.02
C LEU A 62 3.66 12.39 10.59
N TYR A 63 2.59 11.89 11.20
CA TYR A 63 2.01 10.59 10.90
C TYR A 63 0.62 10.78 10.30
N CYS A 64 0.39 10.19 9.13
CA CYS A 64 -0.93 10.14 8.50
C CYS A 64 -1.37 8.67 8.41
N GLY A 65 -2.45 8.31 9.12
CA GLY A 65 -2.99 6.95 9.12
C GLY A 65 -3.86 6.62 7.90
N ASN A 66 -4.41 7.64 7.24
CA ASN A 66 -5.29 7.48 6.09
C ASN A 66 -4.69 8.19 4.86
N THR A 67 -5.36 9.25 4.40
CA THR A 67 -4.98 9.98 3.19
C THR A 67 -4.13 11.19 3.54
N TRP A 68 -3.28 11.58 2.60
CA TRP A 68 -2.43 12.75 2.77
C TRP A 68 -2.23 13.44 1.42
N GLY A 69 -2.07 14.76 1.48
CA GLY A 69 -1.80 15.60 0.33
C GLY A 69 -0.53 16.41 0.54
N LYS A 70 0.15 16.74 -0.55
CA LYS A 70 1.25 17.72 -0.55
C LYS A 70 0.84 18.92 -1.38
N ASP A 71 0.77 20.09 -0.76
CA ASP A 71 0.55 21.36 -1.43
C ASP A 71 1.65 22.36 -1.06
N ASN A 72 2.31 22.94 -2.06
CA ASN A 72 3.36 23.95 -1.90
C ASN A 72 4.47 23.60 -0.87
N GLY A 73 4.83 22.32 -0.73
CA GLY A 73 5.85 21.86 0.22
C GLY A 73 5.33 21.51 1.63
N THR A 74 4.04 21.74 1.87
CA THR A 74 3.33 21.38 3.10
C THR A 74 2.58 20.06 2.90
N ILE A 75 2.77 19.12 3.82
CA ILE A 75 1.96 17.91 3.92
C ILE A 75 0.76 18.21 4.81
N ALA A 76 -0.41 17.69 4.44
CA ALA A 76 -1.61 17.67 5.26
C ALA A 76 -2.15 16.24 5.30
N CYS A 77 -2.44 15.74 6.50
CA CYS A 77 -3.21 14.51 6.65
C CYS A 77 -4.70 14.81 6.56
N HIS A 78 -5.47 13.89 6.01
CA HIS A 78 -6.92 13.94 5.94
C HIS A 78 -7.50 12.63 6.49
N ASP A 79 -8.53 12.74 7.32
CA ASP A 79 -9.29 11.59 7.85
C ASP A 79 -10.10 10.92 6.74
#